data_AF-A0A7L1H448-F1
#
_entry.id   AF-A0A7L1H448-F1
#
_cell.length_a   1.000
_cell.length_b   1.000
_cell.length_c   1.000
_cell.angle_alpha   90.00
_cell.angle_beta   90.00
_cell.angle_gamma   90.00
#
_symmetry.space_group_name_H-M   'P 1'
#
loop_
_entity.id
_entity.type
_entity.pdbx_description
1 polymer ?
#
loop_
_entity_poly.entity_id
_entity_poly.type
_entity_poly.pdbx_seq_one_letter_code
_entity_poly.pdbx_strand_id
1 'polypeptide(L)'
;YFDDREKKLTRVIGIVHHKNVKELYCWFCCQPDGKISVSKANIDVHSDRFDFPYGATDIICLEPGSCDPTHVSIHQSPHGDIAQLPRFEIKNRKAEPPSVDFTLCISAMFGNYNNVLQFIQSMEMYKILGVQKVVIYKNNCSHLMEKVLKFYMEEGIVEVIPWPIDSHLKVSTNWHFMQDETHIGYYGQITALNDCVYRNMQRSKFVILNDADEIILPLKHPDWKTMMHSLQQQNPGAAVFLFENHIFPKTVSTPMFNISSWNAVPGVNILQHVHREPD
;
A
#
# COMPACT_ATOMS: atom_id res chain seq x y z
N TYR A 1 -6.10 -10.73 6.89
CA TYR A 1 -6.95 -10.84 5.70
C TYR A 1 -7.26 -12.31 5.44
N PHE A 2 -8.54 -12.64 5.29
CA PHE A 2 -9.02 -13.92 4.81
C PHE A 2 -8.62 -14.11 3.34
N ASP A 3 -8.11 -15.28 2.97
CA ASP A 3 -7.65 -15.60 1.63
C ASP A 3 -8.05 -17.04 1.33
N ASP A 4 -8.98 -17.25 0.41
CA ASP A 4 -9.56 -18.55 0.05
C ASP A 4 -9.25 -19.00 -1.38
N ARG A 5 -8.34 -18.28 -2.07
CA ARG A 5 -7.99 -18.54 -3.48
C ARG A 5 -7.37 -19.93 -3.70
N GLU A 6 -6.66 -20.45 -2.71
CA GLU A 6 -6.08 -21.80 -2.74
C GLU A 6 -6.61 -22.69 -1.62
N LYS A 7 -6.60 -22.18 -0.39
CA LYS A 7 -7.05 -22.85 0.84
C LYS A 7 -7.67 -21.81 1.76
N LYS A 8 -8.42 -22.24 2.78
CA LYS A 8 -8.98 -21.35 3.81
C LYS A 8 -7.87 -20.79 4.72
N LEU A 9 -7.31 -19.64 4.38
CA LEU A 9 -6.17 -19.04 5.06
C LEU A 9 -6.54 -17.68 5.67
N THR A 10 -5.84 -17.33 6.76
CA THR A 10 -5.70 -15.94 7.20
C THR A 10 -4.26 -15.51 6.98
N ARG A 11 -4.07 -14.43 6.23
CA ARG A 11 -2.80 -13.75 5.97
C ARG A 11 -2.70 -12.49 6.83
N VAL A 12 -1.68 -12.42 7.68
CA VAL A 12 -1.35 -11.22 8.45
C VAL A 12 -0.15 -10.56 7.80
N ILE A 13 -0.32 -9.32 7.36
CA ILE A 13 0.75 -8.49 6.80
C ILE A 13 1.55 -7.93 7.97
N GLY A 14 2.85 -8.22 8.02
CA GLY A 14 3.72 -7.87 9.12
C GLY A 14 5.09 -7.40 8.68
N ILE A 15 5.90 -7.03 9.67
CA ILE A 15 7.31 -6.69 9.51
C ILE A 15 8.08 -7.50 10.53
N VAL A 16 9.03 -8.31 10.07
CA VAL A 16 9.84 -9.16 10.95
C VAL A 16 11.32 -9.03 10.64
N HIS A 17 12.15 -9.30 11.64
CA HIS A 17 13.58 -9.44 11.41
C HIS A 17 13.88 -10.79 10.76
N HIS A 18 14.38 -10.78 9.52
CA HIS A 18 14.50 -11.98 8.67
C HIS A 18 15.33 -13.12 9.29
N LYS A 19 16.31 -12.82 10.16
CA LYS A 19 17.11 -13.85 10.85
C LYS A 19 16.57 -14.28 12.22
N ASN A 20 15.81 -13.42 12.90
CA ASN A 20 15.49 -13.60 14.32
C ASN A 20 14.15 -14.28 14.51
N VAL A 21 13.19 -14.04 13.60
CA VAL A 21 11.94 -14.78 13.60
C VAL A 21 12.22 -16.24 13.23
N LYS A 22 11.79 -17.17 14.07
CA LYS A 22 11.96 -18.62 13.85
C LYS A 22 10.60 -19.29 13.68
N GLU A 23 9.72 -19.05 14.62
CA GLU A 23 8.38 -19.63 14.64
C GLU A 23 7.38 -18.59 15.11
N LEU A 24 6.21 -18.62 14.49
CA LEU A 24 5.03 -17.86 14.88
C LEU A 24 3.83 -18.79 14.81
N TYR A 25 2.85 -18.51 15.66
CA TYR A 25 1.62 -19.25 15.80
C TYR A 25 0.45 -18.28 15.75
N CYS A 26 -0.57 -18.68 15.01
CA CYS A 26 -1.80 -17.93 14.87
C CYS A 26 -2.87 -18.53 15.77
N TRP A 27 -3.38 -17.70 16.65
CA TRP A 27 -4.39 -18.04 17.64
C TRP A 27 -5.73 -17.48 17.17
N PHE A 28 -6.64 -18.36 16.84
CA PHE A 28 -7.98 -18.05 16.39
C PHE A 28 -8.96 -18.23 17.55
N CYS A 29 -9.80 -17.22 17.77
CA CYS A 29 -10.92 -17.32 18.69
C CYS A 29 -12.18 -17.65 17.90
N CYS A 30 -12.64 -18.90 18.02
CA CYS A 30 -13.88 -19.36 17.41
C CYS A 30 -15.08 -18.93 18.28
N GLN A 31 -16.01 -18.17 17.71
CA GLN A 31 -17.30 -17.87 18.32
C GLN A 31 -18.34 -18.93 17.91
N PRO A 32 -19.37 -19.23 18.74
CA PRO A 32 -19.68 -18.61 20.04
C PRO A 32 -19.01 -19.29 21.26
N ASP A 33 -18.45 -20.49 21.11
CA ASP A 33 -17.94 -21.29 22.24
C ASP A 33 -16.63 -20.76 22.86
N GLY A 34 -16.04 -19.70 22.27
CA GLY A 34 -14.76 -19.15 22.68
C GLY A 34 -13.57 -20.10 22.48
N LYS A 35 -13.78 -21.23 21.77
CA LYS A 35 -12.75 -22.25 21.57
C LYS A 35 -11.55 -21.65 20.84
N ILE A 36 -10.39 -21.84 21.43
CA ILE A 36 -9.12 -21.39 20.86
C ILE A 36 -8.61 -22.48 19.92
N SER A 37 -8.29 -22.08 18.68
CA SER A 37 -7.55 -22.91 17.75
C SER A 37 -6.20 -22.28 17.48
N VAL A 38 -5.14 -23.07 17.58
CA VAL A 38 -3.77 -22.60 17.32
C VAL A 38 -3.25 -23.33 16.09
N SER A 39 -2.71 -22.57 15.14
CA SER A 39 -2.04 -23.08 13.95
C SER A 39 -0.62 -22.53 13.89
N LYS A 40 0.33 -23.35 13.42
CA LYS A 40 1.67 -22.86 13.12
C LYS A 40 1.60 -21.98 11.87
N ALA A 41 2.16 -20.77 11.94
CA ALA A 41 2.21 -19.88 10.80
C ALA A 41 3.30 -20.32 9.82
N ASN A 42 3.01 -20.23 8.52
CA ASN A 42 4.04 -20.13 7.50
C ASN A 42 4.50 -18.68 7.41
N ILE A 43 5.79 -18.43 7.57
CA ILE A 43 6.37 -17.08 7.60
C ILE A 43 7.09 -16.87 6.28
N ASP A 44 6.53 -16.02 5.43
CA ASP A 44 7.10 -15.67 4.14
C ASP A 44 7.63 -14.23 4.18
N VAL A 45 8.94 -14.09 4.36
CA VAL A 45 9.62 -12.79 4.37
C VAL A 45 10.01 -12.44 2.95
N HIS A 46 9.54 -11.29 2.47
CA HIS A 46 9.74 -10.90 1.07
C HIS A 46 11.22 -10.69 0.77
N SER A 47 11.65 -11.15 -0.42
CA SER A 47 13.05 -11.11 -0.84
C SER A 47 13.54 -9.71 -1.24
N ASP A 48 12.61 -8.81 -1.60
CA ASP A 48 12.82 -7.42 -2.00
C ASP A 48 13.08 -6.47 -0.82
N ARG A 49 13.59 -6.99 0.29
CA ARG A 49 14.01 -6.22 1.47
C ARG A 49 15.26 -5.36 1.25
N PHE A 50 15.89 -5.38 0.08
CA PHE A 50 17.09 -4.59 -0.28
C PHE A 50 18.17 -4.57 0.81
N ASP A 51 18.53 -5.75 1.30
CA ASP A 51 19.50 -6.01 2.35
C ASP A 51 19.17 -5.51 3.77
N PHE A 52 18.02 -4.87 3.99
CA PHE A 52 17.59 -4.46 5.34
C PHE A 52 17.35 -5.66 6.27
N PRO A 53 17.59 -5.50 7.59
CA PRO A 53 17.40 -6.55 8.57
C PRO A 53 15.91 -6.89 8.81
N TYR A 54 15.01 -5.92 8.64
CA TYR A 54 13.57 -6.12 8.68
C TYR A 54 12.96 -6.03 7.28
N GLY A 55 12.00 -6.89 6.97
CA GLY A 55 11.33 -6.93 5.67
C GLY A 55 9.81 -7.05 5.81
N ALA A 56 9.10 -6.72 4.73
CA ALA A 56 7.69 -7.06 4.59
C ALA A 56 7.50 -8.57 4.72
N THR A 57 6.42 -8.99 5.36
CA THR A 57 6.22 -10.41 5.67
C THR A 57 4.76 -10.79 5.61
N ASP A 58 4.50 -11.90 4.95
CA ASP A 58 3.23 -12.60 5.01
C ASP A 58 3.30 -13.69 6.09
N ILE A 59 2.53 -13.50 7.16
CA ILE A 59 2.33 -14.51 8.19
C ILE A 59 1.04 -15.26 7.83
N ILE A 60 1.19 -16.44 7.24
CA ILE A 60 0.10 -17.20 6.64
C ILE A 60 -0.33 -18.31 7.59
N CYS A 61 -1.60 -18.28 7.97
CA CYS A 61 -2.20 -19.15 8.97
C CYS A 61 -3.28 -20.01 8.33
N LEU A 62 -3.23 -21.34 8.50
CA LEU A 62 -4.34 -22.21 8.14
C LEU A 62 -5.49 -22.03 9.14
N GLU A 63 -6.67 -21.68 8.65
CA GLU A 63 -7.81 -21.51 9.53
C GLU A 63 -8.39 -22.86 10.00
N PRO A 64 -8.93 -22.93 11.22
CA PRO A 64 -9.62 -24.13 11.68
C PRO A 64 -10.85 -24.44 10.83
N GLY A 65 -11.00 -25.69 10.40
CA GLY A 65 -12.19 -26.15 9.69
C GLY A 65 -13.47 -26.13 10.54
N SER A 66 -13.34 -26.06 11.87
CA SER A 66 -14.47 -26.07 12.80
C SER A 66 -15.13 -24.72 13.00
N CYS A 67 -14.58 -23.61 12.48
CA CYS A 67 -15.18 -22.28 12.65
C CYS A 67 -14.76 -21.27 11.58
N ASP A 68 -15.39 -20.09 11.61
CA ASP A 68 -15.02 -18.90 10.84
C ASP A 68 -14.52 -17.81 11.79
N PRO A 69 -13.20 -17.74 12.06
CA PRO A 69 -12.67 -16.73 12.95
C PRO A 69 -12.86 -15.31 12.38
N THR A 70 -13.22 -14.38 13.26
CA THR A 70 -13.29 -12.94 12.94
C THR A 70 -12.01 -12.19 13.34
N HIS A 71 -11.22 -12.79 14.24
CA HIS A 71 -9.99 -12.21 14.75
C HIS A 71 -8.88 -13.26 14.81
N VAL A 72 -7.64 -12.79 14.74
CA VAL A 72 -6.43 -13.59 14.90
C VAL A 72 -5.45 -12.87 15.83
N SER A 73 -4.73 -13.63 16.64
CA SER A 73 -3.58 -13.16 17.42
C SER A 73 -2.33 -13.90 16.96
N ILE A 74 -1.17 -13.23 16.99
CA ILE A 74 0.12 -13.81 16.60
C ILE A 74 1.02 -13.92 17.83
N HIS A 75 1.67 -15.08 18.02
CA HIS A 75 2.55 -15.34 19.15
C HIS A 75 3.73 -16.23 18.77
N GLN A 76 4.85 -16.16 19.49
CA GLN A 76 6.04 -16.98 19.23
C GLN A 76 5.93 -18.42 19.75
N SER A 77 4.93 -18.70 20.59
CA SER A 77 4.70 -20.01 21.21
C SER A 77 3.27 -20.50 20.96
N PRO A 78 3.05 -21.83 20.83
CA PRO A 78 1.72 -22.43 20.75
C PRO A 78 1.03 -22.53 22.13
N HIS A 79 1.76 -22.23 23.20
CA HIS A 79 1.26 -22.20 24.57
C HIS A 79 1.32 -20.77 25.12
N GLY A 80 0.34 -20.41 25.94
CA GLY A 80 0.21 -19.07 26.51
C GLY A 80 -1.25 -18.72 26.81
N ASP A 81 -1.45 -17.48 27.26
CA ASP A 81 -2.77 -16.91 27.53
C ASP A 81 -3.18 -15.95 26.42
N ILE A 82 -4.17 -16.35 25.61
CA ILE A 82 -4.68 -15.52 24.51
C ILE A 82 -5.30 -14.20 24.99
N ALA A 83 -5.76 -14.13 26.24
CA ALA A 83 -6.37 -12.91 26.78
C ALA A 83 -5.37 -11.75 26.87
N GLN A 84 -4.08 -12.07 26.91
CA GLN A 84 -2.98 -11.09 26.97
C GLN A 84 -2.45 -10.72 25.58
N LEU A 85 -2.91 -11.39 24.52
CA LEU A 85 -2.44 -11.16 23.16
C LEU A 85 -3.26 -10.08 22.46
N PRO A 86 -2.62 -9.19 21.67
CA PRO A 86 -3.33 -8.30 20.76
C PRO A 86 -4.20 -9.11 19.78
N ARG A 87 -5.42 -8.63 19.54
CA ARG A 87 -6.36 -9.25 18.59
C ARG A 87 -6.47 -8.38 17.35
N PHE A 88 -6.24 -8.97 16.20
CA PHE A 88 -6.35 -8.31 14.90
C PHE A 88 -7.60 -8.80 14.19
N GLU A 89 -8.47 -7.87 13.79
CA GLU A 89 -9.65 -8.17 12.99
C GLU A 89 -9.25 -8.69 11.60
N ILE A 90 -9.94 -9.71 11.12
CA ILE A 90 -9.83 -10.21 9.75
C ILE A 90 -10.76 -9.37 8.86
N LYS A 91 -10.22 -8.22 8.41
CA LYS A 91 -10.97 -7.11 7.81
C LYS A 91 -11.87 -7.43 6.60
N ASN A 92 -11.52 -8.43 5.79
CA ASN A 92 -12.20 -8.77 4.53
C ASN A 92 -13.11 -10.01 4.64
N ARG A 93 -13.56 -10.35 5.86
CA ARG A 93 -14.52 -11.45 6.08
C ARG A 93 -15.90 -11.21 5.49
N LYS A 94 -16.32 -9.95 5.39
CA LYS A 94 -17.56 -9.58 4.73
C LYS A 94 -17.28 -9.47 3.25
N ALA A 95 -17.78 -10.43 2.49
CA ALA A 95 -17.76 -10.34 1.03
C ALA A 95 -18.70 -9.20 0.62
N GLU A 96 -18.10 -8.08 0.23
CA GLU A 96 -18.80 -6.99 -0.44
C GLU A 96 -18.35 -7.02 -1.90
N PRO A 97 -19.27 -6.94 -2.88
CA PRO A 97 -18.86 -6.81 -4.27
C PRO A 97 -17.95 -5.58 -4.43
N PRO A 98 -16.97 -5.61 -5.36
CA PRO A 98 -16.11 -4.46 -5.60
C PRO A 98 -16.95 -3.20 -5.79
N SER A 99 -16.76 -2.24 -4.90
CA SER A 99 -17.51 -0.98 -4.90
C SER A 99 -16.91 0.04 -5.85
N VAL A 100 -15.68 -0.20 -6.34
CA VAL A 100 -14.96 0.69 -7.25
C VAL A 100 -14.19 -0.07 -8.32
N ASP A 101 -14.05 0.53 -9.51
CA ASP A 101 -13.23 0.00 -10.60
C ASP A 101 -11.73 0.17 -10.28
N PHE A 102 -11.32 1.34 -9.79
CA PHE A 102 -9.91 1.67 -9.56
C PHE A 102 -9.65 2.23 -8.17
N THR A 103 -8.72 1.58 -7.46
CA THR A 103 -8.09 2.13 -6.24
C THR A 103 -6.60 2.31 -6.46
N LEU A 104 -6.11 3.52 -6.19
CA LEU A 104 -4.68 3.83 -6.19
C LEU A 104 -4.11 3.69 -4.77
N CYS A 105 -3.07 2.89 -4.61
CA CYS A 105 -2.27 2.81 -3.40
C CYS A 105 -1.01 3.64 -3.62
N ILE A 106 -0.91 4.77 -2.91
CA ILE A 106 0.32 5.57 -2.88
C ILE A 106 1.24 4.97 -1.83
N SER A 107 2.53 4.87 -2.15
CA SER A 107 3.58 4.47 -1.21
C SER A 107 3.61 5.34 0.05
N ALA A 108 4.41 4.94 1.04
CA ALA A 108 4.41 5.60 2.35
C ALA A 108 4.73 7.11 2.20
N MET A 109 3.87 7.97 2.76
CA MET A 109 4.11 9.41 2.82
C MET A 109 4.98 9.70 4.05
N PHE A 110 6.27 9.96 3.80
CA PHE A 110 7.31 10.14 4.82
C PHE A 110 8.17 11.40 4.60
N GLY A 111 9.13 11.62 5.51
CA GLY A 111 10.19 12.61 5.32
C GLY A 111 9.72 14.06 5.40
N ASN A 112 8.67 14.33 6.18
CA ASN A 112 7.96 15.60 6.24
C ASN A 112 7.50 16.04 4.84
N TYR A 113 6.78 15.14 4.16
CA TYR A 113 6.32 15.34 2.78
C TYR A 113 5.66 16.71 2.60
N ASN A 114 6.21 17.51 1.68
CA ASN A 114 5.78 18.89 1.44
C ASN A 114 5.70 19.24 -0.06
N ASN A 115 5.62 18.23 -0.94
CA ASN A 115 5.48 18.43 -2.37
C ASN A 115 3.99 18.58 -2.74
N VAL A 116 3.39 19.65 -2.24
CA VAL A 116 1.93 19.89 -2.22
C VAL A 116 1.39 20.13 -3.62
N LEU A 117 2.03 20.99 -4.43
CA LEU A 117 1.56 21.30 -5.78
C LEU A 117 1.56 20.07 -6.67
N GLN A 118 2.65 19.29 -6.65
CA GLN A 118 2.72 18.02 -7.40
C GLN A 118 1.61 17.07 -6.96
N PHE A 119 1.41 16.91 -5.65
CA PHE A 119 0.38 16.00 -5.15
C PHE A 119 -1.02 16.40 -5.64
N ILE A 120 -1.37 17.69 -5.59
CA ILE A 120 -2.66 18.19 -6.12
C ILE A 120 -2.78 17.88 -7.61
N GLN A 121 -1.74 18.18 -8.40
CA GLN A 121 -1.76 17.92 -9.84
C GLN A 121 -1.89 16.43 -10.18
N SER A 122 -1.20 15.56 -9.44
CA SER A 122 -1.34 14.10 -9.56
C SER A 122 -2.75 13.65 -9.19
N MET A 123 -3.31 14.12 -8.07
CA MET A 123 -4.66 13.78 -7.62
C MET A 123 -5.75 14.17 -8.64
N GLU A 124 -5.67 15.38 -9.19
CA GLU A 124 -6.61 15.80 -10.23
C GLU A 124 -6.44 14.98 -11.53
N MET A 125 -5.20 14.62 -11.90
CA MET A 125 -4.96 13.72 -13.02
C MET A 125 -5.55 12.32 -12.77
N TYR A 126 -5.40 11.76 -11.57
CA TYR A 126 -6.00 10.47 -11.22
C TYR A 126 -7.53 10.48 -11.32
N LYS A 127 -8.17 11.59 -10.92
CA LYS A 127 -9.63 11.78 -11.11
C LYS A 127 -10.01 11.77 -12.59
N ILE A 128 -9.25 12.45 -13.44
CA ILE A 128 -9.45 12.44 -14.90
C ILE A 128 -9.29 11.01 -15.46
N LEU A 129 -8.31 10.25 -14.97
CA LEU A 129 -8.03 8.89 -15.41
C LEU A 129 -9.05 7.84 -14.90
N GLY A 130 -9.94 8.22 -13.98
CA GLY A 130 -11.04 7.39 -13.49
C GLY A 130 -10.82 6.77 -12.12
N VAL A 131 -9.88 7.26 -11.31
CA VAL A 131 -9.68 6.79 -9.94
C VAL A 131 -10.84 7.19 -9.04
N GLN A 132 -11.32 6.24 -8.23
CA GLN A 132 -12.42 6.45 -7.30
C GLN A 132 -11.98 6.44 -5.83
N LYS A 133 -10.88 5.75 -5.53
CA LYS A 133 -10.27 5.73 -4.20
C LYS A 133 -8.75 5.85 -4.29
N VAL A 134 -8.18 6.58 -3.36
CA VAL A 134 -6.73 6.71 -3.16
C VAL A 134 -6.44 6.38 -1.70
N VAL A 135 -5.59 5.39 -1.45
CA VAL A 135 -5.16 5.00 -0.10
C VAL A 135 -3.74 5.49 0.12
N ILE A 136 -3.53 6.20 1.23
CA ILE A 136 -2.24 6.81 1.57
C ILE A 136 -1.83 6.36 2.97
N TYR A 137 -0.65 5.76 3.09
CA TYR A 137 -0.05 5.41 4.37
C TYR A 137 0.78 6.58 4.87
N LYS A 138 0.22 7.35 5.81
CA LYS A 138 0.83 8.60 6.26
C LYS A 138 1.68 8.38 7.51
N ASN A 139 2.99 8.59 7.38
CA ASN A 139 3.89 8.74 8.52
C ASN A 139 3.90 10.19 9.00
N ASN A 140 4.36 11.12 8.16
CA ASN A 140 4.34 12.56 8.46
C ASN A 140 4.31 13.40 7.18
N CYS A 141 3.76 14.60 7.29
CA CYS A 141 3.68 15.57 6.19
C CYS A 141 3.56 17.00 6.73
N SER A 142 3.71 17.99 5.86
CA SER A 142 3.57 19.40 6.25
C SER A 142 2.14 19.76 6.65
N HIS A 143 1.98 20.84 7.42
CA HIS A 143 0.65 21.33 7.81
C HIS A 143 -0.23 21.71 6.59
N LEU A 144 0.38 22.18 5.51
CA LEU A 144 -0.35 22.47 4.28
C LEU A 144 -0.82 21.17 3.60
N MET A 145 0.03 20.14 3.59
CA MET A 145 -0.34 18.83 3.07
C MET A 145 -1.48 18.19 3.87
N GLU A 146 -1.50 18.33 5.20
CA GLU A 146 -2.63 17.88 6.04
C GLU A 146 -3.97 18.51 5.61
N LYS A 147 -3.98 19.80 5.27
CA LYS A 147 -5.19 20.48 4.78
C LYS A 147 -5.65 19.93 3.43
N VAL A 148 -4.70 19.64 2.53
CA VAL A 148 -5.01 19.06 1.21
C VAL A 148 -5.52 17.63 1.34
N LEU A 149 -4.91 16.81 2.20
CA LEU A 149 -5.41 15.46 2.50
C LEU A 149 -6.82 15.51 3.07
N LYS A 150 -7.08 16.43 4.01
CA LYS A 150 -8.41 16.63 4.59
C LYS A 150 -9.45 16.98 3.52
N PHE A 151 -9.10 17.88 2.58
CA PHE A 151 -9.99 18.22 1.47
C PHE A 151 -10.40 16.99 0.66
N TYR A 152 -9.44 16.16 0.22
CA TYR A 152 -9.75 14.96 -0.57
C TYR A 152 -10.41 13.84 0.25
N MET A 153 -10.21 13.79 1.57
CA MET A 153 -10.95 12.91 2.46
C MET A 153 -12.42 13.33 2.57
N GLU A 154 -12.69 14.63 2.69
CA GLU A 154 -14.05 15.19 2.71
C GLU A 154 -14.76 15.03 1.36
N GLU A 155 -14.03 15.13 0.24
CA GLU A 155 -14.52 14.76 -1.09
C GLU A 155 -14.83 13.25 -1.21
N GLY A 156 -14.25 12.43 -0.32
CA GLY A 156 -14.48 10.99 -0.26
C GLY A 156 -13.59 10.17 -1.18
N ILE A 157 -12.60 10.75 -1.86
CA ILE A 157 -11.67 10.02 -2.73
C ILE A 157 -10.46 9.48 -1.96
N VAL A 158 -9.98 10.16 -0.91
CA VAL A 158 -8.79 9.73 -0.14
C VAL A 158 -9.16 9.00 1.16
N GLU A 159 -8.48 7.88 1.41
CA GLU A 159 -8.44 7.16 2.70
C GLU A 159 -7.01 7.25 3.25
N VAL A 160 -6.82 7.97 4.36
CA VAL A 160 -5.51 8.06 5.04
C VAL A 160 -5.41 6.99 6.12
N ILE A 161 -4.36 6.17 6.03
CA ILE A 161 -4.01 5.17 7.04
C ILE A 161 -2.83 5.70 7.87
N PRO A 162 -2.96 5.84 9.19
CA PRO A 162 -1.83 6.17 10.05
C PRO A 162 -0.72 5.12 9.94
N TRP A 163 0.52 5.56 9.71
CA TRP A 163 1.69 4.69 9.55
C TRP A 163 2.87 5.16 10.43
N PRO A 164 2.77 5.04 11.77
CA PRO A 164 3.77 5.53 12.72
C PRO A 164 4.99 4.59 12.84
N ILE A 165 5.53 4.15 11.71
CA ILE A 165 6.61 3.16 11.61
C ILE A 165 7.87 3.55 12.37
N ASP A 166 8.17 4.85 12.43
CA ASP A 166 9.28 5.48 13.14
C ASP A 166 9.18 5.34 14.67
N SER A 167 7.97 5.14 15.20
CA SER A 167 7.75 4.81 16.61
C SER A 167 8.11 3.35 16.96
N HIS A 168 8.35 2.50 15.95
CA HIS A 168 8.59 1.07 16.12
C HIS A 168 9.94 0.60 15.58
N LEU A 169 10.47 1.24 14.54
CA LEU A 169 11.71 0.86 13.85
C LEU A 169 12.55 2.09 13.50
N LYS A 170 13.88 1.93 13.48
CA LYS A 170 14.78 2.92 12.86
C LYS A 170 14.59 2.86 11.35
N VAL A 171 14.04 3.89 10.73
CA VAL A 171 13.71 3.90 9.30
C VAL A 171 14.82 4.55 8.47
N SER A 172 14.99 4.10 7.23
CA SER A 172 15.88 4.72 6.24
C SER A 172 15.09 5.49 5.19
N THR A 173 15.65 6.58 4.71
CA THR A 173 15.20 7.30 3.50
C THR A 173 15.77 6.69 2.21
N ASN A 174 16.60 5.64 2.32
CA ASN A 174 17.24 4.99 1.17
C ASN A 174 16.56 3.66 0.85
N TRP A 175 16.61 3.28 -0.42
CA TRP A 175 16.09 2.02 -0.91
C TRP A 175 16.95 0.82 -0.55
N HIS A 176 18.28 1.01 -0.40
CA HIS A 176 19.24 -0.04 -0.11
C HIS A 176 19.82 0.12 1.28
N PHE A 177 20.05 -1.01 1.96
CA PHE A 177 20.72 -1.01 3.26
C PHE A 177 22.20 -0.65 3.10
N MET A 178 22.64 0.45 3.71
CA MET A 178 24.01 0.95 3.59
C MET A 178 24.90 0.53 4.76
N GLN A 179 24.57 -0.59 5.43
CA GLN A 179 25.22 -1.02 6.67
C GLN A 179 25.16 0.05 7.76
N ASP A 180 24.09 0.84 7.78
CA ASP A 180 23.79 1.79 8.83
C ASP A 180 23.00 1.11 9.97
N GLU A 181 22.68 1.85 11.03
CA GLU A 181 21.85 1.33 12.13
C GLU A 181 20.34 1.28 11.79
N THR A 182 19.97 1.50 10.52
CA THR A 182 18.55 1.49 10.15
C THR A 182 18.03 0.07 9.98
N HIS A 183 16.73 -0.10 10.21
CA HIS A 183 16.07 -1.38 10.28
C HIS A 183 15.30 -1.71 8.99
N ILE A 184 14.76 -0.70 8.30
CA ILE A 184 13.88 -0.86 7.14
C ILE A 184 13.97 0.32 6.17
N GLY A 185 13.96 0.03 4.87
CA GLY A 185 14.00 1.02 3.79
C GLY A 185 12.67 1.73 3.56
N TYR A 186 12.75 2.98 3.07
CA TYR A 186 11.62 3.85 2.73
C TYR A 186 10.42 3.75 3.66
N TYR A 187 10.67 3.80 4.97
CA TYR A 187 9.60 3.81 5.97
C TYR A 187 8.66 2.60 5.85
N GLY A 188 9.15 1.45 5.36
CA GLY A 188 8.34 0.24 5.20
C GLY A 188 7.32 0.29 4.06
N GLN A 189 7.62 1.00 2.97
CA GLN A 189 6.72 1.15 1.82
C GLN A 189 6.19 -0.17 1.26
N ILE A 190 7.04 -1.22 1.20
CA ILE A 190 6.66 -2.53 0.65
C ILE A 190 5.55 -3.15 1.50
N THR A 191 5.67 -3.06 2.83
CA THR A 191 4.64 -3.53 3.75
C THR A 191 3.34 -2.74 3.61
N ALA A 192 3.45 -1.41 3.48
CA ALA A 192 2.29 -0.53 3.30
C ALA A 192 1.52 -0.86 2.00
N LEU A 193 2.24 -1.03 0.89
CA LEU A 193 1.65 -1.40 -0.40
C LEU A 193 1.02 -2.80 -0.34
N ASN A 194 1.66 -3.76 0.34
CA ASN A 194 1.07 -5.08 0.56
C ASN A 194 -0.22 -5.01 1.38
N ASP A 195 -0.26 -4.26 2.50
CA ASP A 195 -1.51 -4.02 3.24
C ASP A 195 -2.57 -3.42 2.32
N CYS A 196 -2.19 -2.50 1.44
CA CYS A 196 -3.12 -1.85 0.53
C CYS A 196 -3.74 -2.81 -0.50
N VAL A 197 -2.95 -3.70 -1.09
CA VAL A 197 -3.42 -4.75 -2.01
C VAL A 197 -4.47 -5.62 -1.32
N TYR A 198 -4.14 -6.18 -0.16
CA TYR A 198 -5.05 -7.09 0.55
C TYR A 198 -6.26 -6.38 1.16
N ARG A 199 -6.11 -5.12 1.58
CA ARG A 199 -7.24 -4.28 2.01
C ARG A 199 -8.27 -4.08 0.90
N ASN A 200 -7.81 -3.96 -0.35
CA ASN A 200 -8.66 -3.63 -1.48
C ASN A 200 -9.00 -4.85 -2.37
N MET A 201 -8.52 -6.04 -2.03
CA MET A 201 -8.69 -7.25 -2.85
C MET A 201 -10.16 -7.63 -3.15
N GLN A 202 -11.10 -7.24 -2.29
CA GLN A 202 -12.55 -7.40 -2.52
C GLN A 202 -13.27 -6.07 -2.78
N ARG A 203 -12.60 -4.93 -2.55
CA ARG A 203 -13.21 -3.59 -2.69
C ARG A 203 -13.06 -3.04 -4.10
N SER A 204 -12.07 -3.50 -4.86
CA SER A 204 -11.65 -2.85 -6.10
C SER A 204 -11.43 -3.87 -7.21
N LYS A 205 -11.86 -3.52 -8.43
CA LYS A 205 -11.58 -4.35 -9.61
C LYS A 205 -10.10 -4.32 -9.99
N PHE A 206 -9.47 -3.14 -9.90
CA PHE A 206 -8.03 -2.95 -10.10
C PHE A 206 -7.44 -2.16 -8.93
N VAL A 207 -6.26 -2.59 -8.49
CA VAL A 207 -5.43 -1.89 -7.52
C VAL A 207 -4.16 -1.45 -8.24
N ILE A 208 -3.87 -0.16 -8.19
CA ILE A 208 -2.69 0.45 -8.80
C ILE A 208 -1.70 0.76 -7.67
N LEU A 209 -0.42 0.46 -7.87
CA LEU A 209 0.66 0.77 -6.93
C LEU A 209 1.58 1.80 -7.58
N ASN A 210 1.56 3.04 -7.09
CA ASN A 210 2.40 4.13 -7.59
C ASN A 210 3.05 4.88 -6.42
N ASP A 211 4.17 5.56 -6.71
CA ASP A 211 4.62 6.66 -5.86
C ASP A 211 3.79 7.93 -6.10
N ALA A 212 3.87 8.90 -5.18
CA ALA A 212 3.07 10.14 -5.26
C ALA A 212 3.42 11.02 -6.48
N ASP A 213 4.61 10.82 -7.05
CA ASP A 213 5.17 11.52 -8.19
C ASP A 213 5.12 10.74 -9.51
N GLU A 214 4.45 9.57 -9.54
CA GLU A 214 4.34 8.72 -10.73
C GLU A 214 2.90 8.64 -11.26
N ILE A 215 2.69 8.90 -12.55
CA ILE A 215 1.37 8.80 -13.20
C ILE A 215 1.45 7.81 -14.36
N ILE A 216 0.59 6.78 -14.33
CA ILE A 216 0.40 5.90 -15.49
C ILE A 216 -0.46 6.64 -16.50
N LEU A 217 0.14 7.16 -17.56
CA LEU A 217 -0.55 7.93 -18.59
C LEU A 217 -0.81 7.07 -19.85
N PRO A 218 -2.08 6.75 -20.19
CA PRO A 218 -2.38 6.01 -21.41
C PRO A 218 -2.07 6.84 -22.66
N LEU A 219 -1.28 6.29 -23.59
CA LEU A 219 -0.93 6.96 -24.85
C LEU A 219 -1.92 6.69 -25.98
N LYS A 220 -2.59 5.52 -25.95
CA LYS A 220 -3.50 5.04 -27.01
C LYS A 220 -4.98 5.08 -26.60
N HIS A 221 -5.26 5.45 -25.36
CA HIS A 221 -6.59 5.40 -24.75
C HIS A 221 -6.84 6.70 -23.97
N PRO A 222 -8.11 7.11 -23.82
CA PRO A 222 -8.43 8.35 -23.10
C PRO A 222 -8.29 8.22 -21.58
N ASP A 223 -8.47 7.02 -21.02
CA ASP A 223 -8.53 6.78 -19.58
C ASP A 223 -8.09 5.34 -19.23
N TRP A 224 -7.97 5.06 -17.93
CA TRP A 224 -7.62 3.72 -17.46
C TRP A 224 -8.71 2.69 -17.74
N LYS A 225 -9.99 3.08 -17.73
CA LYS A 225 -11.09 2.15 -17.99
C LYS A 225 -11.01 1.55 -19.39
N THR A 226 -10.82 2.38 -20.40
CA THR A 226 -10.71 1.98 -21.81
C THR A 226 -9.42 1.22 -22.05
N MET A 227 -8.31 1.67 -21.43
CA MET A 227 -7.03 0.97 -21.50
C MET A 227 -7.12 -0.44 -20.92
N MET A 228 -7.66 -0.58 -19.70
CA MET A 228 -7.77 -1.87 -19.04
C MET A 228 -8.73 -2.81 -19.75
N HIS A 229 -9.84 -2.30 -20.31
CA HIS A 229 -10.73 -3.11 -21.13
C HIS A 229 -9.99 -3.71 -22.34
N SER A 230 -9.20 -2.90 -23.05
CA SER A 230 -8.37 -3.35 -24.17
C SER A 230 -7.30 -4.37 -23.74
N LEU A 231 -6.57 -4.08 -22.65
CA LEU A 231 -5.51 -4.95 -22.14
C LEU A 231 -6.04 -6.31 -21.65
N GLN A 232 -7.19 -6.34 -20.98
CA GLN A 232 -7.83 -7.59 -20.54
C GLN A 232 -8.30 -8.45 -21.72
N GLN A 233 -8.80 -7.84 -22.80
CA GLN A 233 -9.18 -8.57 -24.00
C GLN A 233 -7.98 -9.19 -24.71
N GLN A 234 -6.86 -8.47 -24.76
CA GLN A 234 -5.63 -8.93 -25.39
C GLN A 234 -4.91 -9.99 -24.55
N ASN A 235 -5.06 -9.94 -23.23
CA ASN A 235 -4.35 -10.80 -22.27
C ASN A 235 -5.35 -11.49 -21.33
N PRO A 236 -6.19 -12.42 -21.84
CA PRO A 236 -7.17 -13.11 -21.02
C PRO A 236 -6.46 -13.92 -19.92
N GLY A 237 -6.90 -13.76 -18.66
CA GLY A 237 -6.31 -14.43 -17.51
C GLY A 237 -5.13 -13.71 -16.85
N ALA A 238 -4.67 -12.57 -17.41
CA ALA A 238 -3.67 -11.75 -16.75
C ALA A 238 -4.23 -11.16 -15.44
N ALA A 239 -3.52 -11.39 -14.33
CA ALA A 239 -3.85 -10.85 -13.01
C ALA A 239 -3.04 -9.59 -12.67
N VAL A 240 -1.91 -9.37 -13.35
CA VAL A 240 -0.98 -8.26 -13.11
C VAL A 240 -0.59 -7.66 -14.47
N PHE A 241 -0.60 -6.33 -14.53
CA PHE A 241 -0.14 -5.56 -15.68
C PHE A 241 1.02 -4.66 -15.22
N LEU A 242 2.13 -4.72 -15.95
CA LEU A 242 3.31 -3.91 -15.69
C LEU A 242 3.39 -2.79 -16.73
N PHE A 243 3.73 -1.60 -16.29
CA PHE A 243 3.87 -0.42 -17.14
C PHE A 243 5.33 0.04 -17.13
N GLU A 244 5.79 0.51 -18.27
CA GLU A 244 7.13 1.10 -18.41
C GLU A 244 7.18 2.46 -17.70
N ASN A 245 8.27 2.70 -16.96
CA ASN A 245 8.49 3.95 -16.25
C ASN A 245 9.44 4.85 -17.06
N HIS A 246 9.14 6.14 -17.14
CA HIS A 246 9.99 7.16 -17.76
C HIS A 246 10.16 8.35 -16.84
N ILE A 247 11.40 8.81 -16.71
CA ILE A 247 11.75 9.94 -15.85
C ILE A 247 11.61 11.25 -16.63
N PHE A 248 10.94 12.23 -16.01
CA PHE A 248 10.83 13.58 -16.55
C PHE A 248 11.75 14.53 -15.74
N PRO A 249 12.84 15.04 -16.33
CA PRO A 249 13.83 15.80 -15.60
C PRO A 249 13.30 17.17 -15.15
N LYS A 250 13.57 17.52 -13.89
CA LYS A 250 13.24 18.85 -13.32
C LYS A 250 14.12 19.98 -13.87
N THR A 251 15.22 19.64 -14.56
CA THR A 251 16.18 20.59 -15.15
C THR A 251 15.72 21.17 -16.48
N VAL A 252 14.75 20.53 -17.15
CA VAL A 252 14.18 20.99 -18.41
C VAL A 252 12.73 21.39 -18.14
N SER A 253 12.37 22.64 -18.46
CA SER A 253 11.01 23.15 -18.22
C SER A 253 10.45 23.92 -19.41
N THR A 254 9.12 23.89 -19.53
CA THR A 254 8.37 24.70 -20.48
C THR A 254 7.68 25.88 -19.78
N PRO A 255 7.73 27.10 -20.35
CA PRO A 255 7.03 28.25 -19.76
C PRO A 255 5.51 28.19 -19.93
N MET A 256 5.00 27.26 -20.75
CA MET A 256 3.58 27.16 -21.13
C MET A 256 2.62 27.08 -19.93
N PHE A 257 3.04 26.44 -18.83
CA PHE A 257 2.22 26.24 -17.63
C PHE A 257 2.77 27.01 -16.41
N ASN A 258 3.38 28.17 -16.65
CA ASN A 258 3.83 29.07 -15.59
C ASN A 258 2.68 29.92 -15.04
N ILE A 259 1.91 29.34 -14.11
CA ILE A 259 0.79 30.01 -13.45
C ILE A 259 1.28 30.67 -12.17
N SER A 260 1.32 32.01 -12.16
CA SER A 260 1.92 32.80 -11.08
C SER A 260 1.32 32.55 -9.70
N SER A 261 0.01 32.25 -9.63
CA SER A 261 -0.67 31.95 -8.37
C SER A 261 -0.21 30.63 -7.74
N TRP A 262 0.37 29.70 -8.50
CA TRP A 262 0.87 28.43 -7.99
C TRP A 262 2.28 28.53 -7.40
N ASN A 263 3.02 29.61 -7.68
CA ASN A 263 4.39 29.80 -7.18
C ASN A 263 4.47 29.90 -5.65
N ALA A 264 3.36 30.21 -4.98
CA ALA A 264 3.27 30.24 -3.53
C ALA A 264 3.00 28.86 -2.89
N VAL A 265 2.67 27.84 -3.70
CA VAL A 265 2.38 26.49 -3.23
C VAL A 265 3.67 25.65 -3.26
N PRO A 266 4.12 25.09 -2.12
CA PRO A 266 5.30 24.22 -2.09
C PRO A 266 5.16 23.02 -3.03
N GLY A 267 6.22 22.72 -3.78
CA GLY A 267 6.30 21.54 -4.64
C GLY A 267 6.64 21.85 -6.09
N VAL A 268 6.74 20.79 -6.88
CA VAL A 268 7.08 20.86 -8.31
C VAL A 268 5.79 21.00 -9.13
N ASN A 269 5.79 21.93 -10.08
CA ASN A 269 4.73 22.04 -11.08
C ASN A 269 5.01 21.04 -12.21
N ILE A 270 4.41 19.85 -12.16
CA ILE A 270 4.71 18.77 -13.12
C ILE A 270 4.36 19.12 -14.56
N LEU A 271 3.41 20.05 -14.77
CA LEU A 271 3.03 20.51 -16.11
C LEU A 271 4.15 21.29 -16.80
N GLN A 272 5.12 21.82 -16.05
CA GLN A 272 6.30 22.43 -16.64
C GLN A 272 7.33 21.39 -17.09
N HIS A 273 7.23 20.13 -16.65
CA HIS A 273 8.23 19.08 -16.88
C HIS A 273 7.65 17.94 -17.71
N VAL A 274 7.35 18.21 -18.98
CA VAL A 274 6.75 17.25 -19.92
C VAL A 274 7.74 16.73 -20.98
N HIS A 275 9.01 17.12 -20.88
CA HIS A 275 10.05 16.62 -21.78
C HIS A 275 10.44 15.20 -21.36
N ARG A 276 10.14 14.22 -22.22
CA ARG A 276 10.61 12.84 -22.07
C ARG A 276 12.01 12.74 -22.68
N GLU A 277 13.00 12.36 -21.88
CA GLU A 277 14.32 11.98 -22.40
C GLU A 277 14.19 10.63 -23.14
N PRO A 278 14.89 10.43 -24.28
CA PRO A 278 14.97 9.12 -24.91
C PRO A 278 15.74 8.16 -23.99
N ASP A 279 15.26 6.92 -23.88
CA ASP A 279 15.92 5.84 -23.14
C ASP A 279 17.27 5.43 -23.77
#